data_AF-A0ABD0WD53-F1
#
_entry.id   AF-A0ABD0WD53-F1
#
_cell.length_a   1.000
_cell.length_b   1.000
_cell.length_c   1.000
_cell.angle_alpha   90.00
_cell.angle_beta   90.00
_cell.angle_gamma   90.00
#
_symmetry.space_group_name_H-M   'P 1'
#
loop_
_entity.id
_entity.type
_entity.pdbx_description
1 polymer ?
#
loop_
_entity_poly.entity_id
_entity_poly.type
_entity_poly.pdbx_seq_one_letter_code
_entity_poly.pdbx_strand_id
1 'polypeptide(L)'
;MIGLIWRSMHCPGKLIFGQDLILDRSEGDCVEGFGEIFDMLLATVSRFRVLKLKPEEFVCLKALILLNSGTFSFCSNAVESLHNRPAVQSMLDNITDALIYHIGQSGSLVQQQSRRQAQLLLLLSHIRHMSNKGMEHLYNMKCKNKVPLYDLLLEMLDAHRIHTPGKVEQVQAKEEPLSTASTTNTTNTTPTFSIIGPKQGNQDTQLRSPGPGVLQYGPPRSDLNLIL
;
A
#
# COMPACT_ATOMS: atom_id res chain seq x y z
N MET A 1 3.50 11.84 7.31
CA MET A 1 4.30 12.04 6.07
C MET A 1 3.63 12.93 5.02
N ILE A 2 2.35 12.74 4.64
CA ILE A 2 1.71 13.54 3.57
C ILE A 2 1.82 15.08 3.77
N GLY A 3 1.73 15.58 4.99
CA GLY A 3 1.90 17.01 5.28
C GLY A 3 3.32 17.55 5.03
N LEU A 4 4.35 16.72 5.21
CA LEU A 4 5.73 17.08 4.85
C LEU A 4 5.87 17.21 3.33
N ILE A 5 5.31 16.25 2.59
CA ILE A 5 5.33 16.23 1.13
C ILE A 5 4.65 17.48 0.57
N TRP A 6 3.45 17.81 1.07
CA TRP A 6 2.70 19.00 0.65
C TRP A 6 3.47 20.30 0.90
N ARG A 7 3.99 20.51 2.11
CA ARG A 7 4.77 21.71 2.45
C ARG A 7 6.00 21.86 1.56
N SER A 8 6.60 20.76 1.12
CA SER A 8 7.84 20.76 0.32
C SER A 8 7.61 20.93 -1.19
N MET A 9 6.36 20.98 -1.67
CA MET A 9 6.05 21.03 -3.11
C MET A 9 6.75 22.17 -3.87
N HIS A 10 6.93 23.32 -3.23
CA HIS A 10 7.48 24.52 -3.83
C HIS A 10 9.02 24.63 -3.71
N CYS A 11 9.68 23.66 -3.08
CA CYS A 11 11.13 23.64 -2.90
C CYS A 11 11.74 22.36 -3.51
N PRO A 12 12.09 22.35 -4.82
CA PRO A 12 12.70 21.19 -5.46
C PRO A 12 13.99 20.73 -4.75
N GLY A 13 14.12 19.41 -4.56
CA GLY A 13 15.32 18.81 -3.96
C GLY A 13 15.45 18.97 -2.44
N LYS A 14 14.49 19.64 -1.78
CA LYS A 14 14.51 19.87 -0.33
C LYS A 14 13.20 19.42 0.34
N LEU A 15 13.28 19.12 1.63
CA LEU A 15 12.15 18.76 2.49
C LEU A 15 11.99 19.78 3.62
N ILE A 16 10.80 20.35 3.77
CA ILE A 16 10.47 21.36 4.77
C ILE A 16 9.84 20.69 5.99
N PHE A 17 10.66 20.32 6.98
CA PHE A 17 10.20 19.70 8.23
C PHE A 17 9.51 20.71 9.16
N GLY A 18 10.05 21.94 9.23
CA GLY A 18 9.54 23.06 10.03
C GLY A 18 9.93 24.41 9.42
N GLN A 19 9.61 25.52 10.09
CA GLN A 19 9.93 26.87 9.61
C GLN A 19 11.45 27.06 9.39
N ASP A 20 12.25 26.57 10.34
CA ASP A 20 13.71 26.69 10.32
C ASP A 20 14.44 25.37 10.09
N LEU A 21 13.71 24.32 9.65
CA LEU A 21 14.28 23.00 9.39
C LEU A 21 13.94 22.56 7.97
N ILE A 22 14.75 23.05 7.03
CA ILE A 22 14.68 22.71 5.60
C ILE A 22 15.93 21.92 5.28
N LEU A 23 15.75 20.65 4.94
CA LEU A 23 16.86 19.74 4.66
C LEU A 23 16.97 19.47 3.16
N ASP A 24 18.18 19.44 2.65
CA ASP A 24 18.48 18.91 1.32
C ASP A 24 18.89 17.42 1.36
N ARG A 25 19.14 16.87 0.17
CA ARG A 25 19.47 15.45 0.03
C ARG A 25 20.78 15.07 0.72
N SER A 26 21.75 15.97 0.81
CA SER A 26 23.04 15.70 1.47
C SER A 26 22.89 15.60 2.99
N GLU A 27 22.04 16.45 3.57
CA GLU A 27 21.72 16.42 5.00
C GLU A 27 20.92 15.16 5.38
N GLY A 28 20.17 14.59 4.43
CA GLY A 28 19.49 13.30 4.61
C GLY A 28 20.43 12.13 4.88
N ASP A 29 21.68 12.17 4.39
CA ASP A 29 22.67 11.09 4.60
C ASP A 29 23.34 11.15 5.98
N CYS A 30 23.21 12.27 6.70
CA CYS A 30 23.74 12.41 8.06
C CYS A 30 23.07 11.43 9.05
N VAL A 31 21.90 10.90 8.72
CA VAL A 31 21.19 9.90 9.52
C VAL A 31 21.26 8.54 8.83
N GLU A 32 21.99 7.61 9.44
CA GLU A 32 22.17 6.24 8.97
C GLU A 32 20.83 5.56 8.65
N GLY A 33 20.61 5.20 7.38
CA GLY A 33 19.39 4.52 6.92
C GLY A 33 18.21 5.43 6.62
N PHE A 34 18.35 6.76 6.76
CA PHE A 34 17.28 7.71 6.41
C PHE A 34 17.28 8.11 4.93
N GLY A 35 18.43 8.02 4.25
CA GLY A 35 18.58 8.42 2.84
C GLY A 35 17.55 7.80 1.90
N GLU A 36 17.24 6.51 2.03
CA GLU A 36 16.20 5.82 1.22
C GLU A 36 14.82 6.47 1.41
N ILE A 37 14.46 6.79 2.65
CA ILE A 37 13.18 7.43 2.99
C ILE A 37 13.14 8.85 2.43
N PHE A 38 14.26 9.57 2.53
CA PHE A 38 14.42 10.91 1.96
C PHE A 38 14.18 10.90 0.46
N ASP A 39 14.77 9.94 -0.26
CA ASP A 39 14.60 9.78 -1.71
C ASP A 39 13.15 9.46 -2.08
N MET A 40 12.50 8.56 -1.34
CA MET A 40 11.08 8.27 -1.56
C MET A 40 10.18 9.50 -1.33
N LEU A 41 10.49 10.31 -0.30
CA LEU A 41 9.76 11.54 -0.02
C LEU A 41 9.95 12.55 -1.15
N LEU A 42 11.18 12.80 -1.61
CA LEU A 42 11.47 13.69 -2.73
C LEU A 42 10.79 13.24 -4.04
N ALA A 43 10.81 11.94 -4.32
CA ALA A 43 10.12 11.38 -5.48
C ALA A 43 8.61 11.64 -5.41
N THR A 44 8.02 11.50 -4.23
CA THR A 44 6.58 11.76 -4.03
C THR A 44 6.25 13.25 -4.08
N VAL A 45 7.12 14.13 -3.57
CA VAL A 45 7.02 15.60 -3.74
C VAL A 45 7.02 15.97 -5.22
N SER A 46 7.94 15.39 -6.01
CA SER A 46 7.97 15.57 -7.46
C SER A 46 6.66 15.14 -8.11
N ARG A 47 6.11 13.99 -7.70
CA ARG A 47 4.83 13.49 -8.21
C ARG A 47 3.66 14.41 -7.88
N PHE A 48 3.60 14.97 -6.66
CA PHE A 48 2.59 15.97 -6.27
C PHE A 48 2.65 17.20 -7.17
N ARG A 49 3.86 17.68 -7.49
CA ARG A 49 4.08 18.81 -8.39
C ARG A 49 3.64 18.51 -9.81
N VAL A 50 4.03 17.35 -10.37
CA VAL A 50 3.63 16.92 -11.72
C VAL A 50 2.11 16.82 -11.84
N LEU A 51 1.44 16.31 -10.81
CA LEU A 51 -0.02 16.20 -10.76
C LEU A 51 -0.73 17.53 -10.50
N LYS A 52 0.01 18.60 -10.19
CA LYS A 52 -0.52 19.91 -9.79
C LYS A 52 -1.62 19.74 -8.73
N LEU A 53 -1.28 19.04 -7.65
CA LEU A 53 -2.24 18.72 -6.59
C LEU A 53 -2.80 20.01 -5.99
N LYS A 54 -4.13 20.10 -5.90
CA LYS A 54 -4.82 21.27 -5.36
C LYS A 54 -5.03 21.16 -3.84
N PRO A 55 -5.17 22.28 -3.11
CA PRO A 55 -5.40 22.27 -1.67
C PRO A 55 -6.63 21.45 -1.26
N GLU A 56 -7.72 21.53 -2.04
CA GLU A 56 -8.97 20.82 -1.77
C GLU A 56 -8.77 19.31 -1.91
N GLU A 57 -8.12 18.87 -3.00
CA GLU A 57 -7.75 17.48 -3.23
C GLU A 57 -6.82 16.96 -2.12
N PHE A 58 -5.87 17.78 -1.67
CA PHE A 58 -4.96 17.44 -0.58
C PHE A 58 -5.68 17.20 0.75
N VAL A 59 -6.66 18.02 1.09
CA VAL A 59 -7.47 17.82 2.31
C VAL A 59 -8.28 16.53 2.21
N CYS A 60 -8.87 16.23 1.06
CA CYS A 60 -9.53 14.94 0.81
C CYS A 60 -8.56 13.76 0.99
N LEU A 61 -7.33 13.83 0.46
CA LEU A 61 -6.33 12.77 0.62
C LEU A 61 -5.90 12.58 2.07
N LYS A 62 -5.77 13.67 2.85
CA LYS A 62 -5.51 13.57 4.30
C LYS A 62 -6.64 12.83 5.02
N ALA A 63 -7.88 13.16 4.71
CA ALA A 63 -9.04 12.53 5.32
C ALA A 63 -9.17 11.05 4.91
N LEU A 64 -8.89 10.72 3.65
CA LEU A 64 -8.82 9.34 3.17
C LEU A 64 -7.76 8.53 3.90
N ILE A 65 -6.56 9.07 4.14
CA ILE A 65 -5.54 8.39 4.94
C ILE A 65 -6.04 8.11 6.36
N LEU A 66 -6.68 9.10 7.00
CA LEU A 66 -7.18 8.99 8.37
C LEU A 66 -8.30 7.95 8.51
N LEU A 67 -9.21 7.89 7.55
CA LEU A 67 -10.37 6.98 7.61
C LEU A 67 -10.04 5.58 7.07
N ASN A 68 -9.12 5.48 6.10
CA ASN A 68 -8.67 4.22 5.50
C ASN A 68 -7.54 3.55 6.32
N SER A 69 -7.03 4.18 7.37
CA SER A 69 -6.06 3.52 8.27
C SER A 69 -6.73 2.44 9.13
N GLY A 70 -8.04 2.52 9.37
CA GLY A 70 -8.81 1.58 10.20
C GLY A 70 -9.53 0.46 9.44
N THR A 71 -9.60 0.49 8.10
CA THR A 71 -10.27 -0.58 7.32
C THR A 71 -9.46 -1.88 7.28
N PHE A 72 -8.19 -1.85 7.70
CA PHE A 72 -7.33 -3.02 7.93
C PHE A 72 -7.24 -3.44 9.40
N SER A 73 -8.17 -2.99 10.25
CA SER A 73 -8.29 -3.52 11.61
C SER A 73 -8.82 -4.95 11.58
N PHE A 74 -7.90 -5.91 11.51
CA PHE A 74 -7.96 -7.22 12.17
C PHE A 74 -8.04 -7.09 13.72
N CYS A 75 -8.58 -5.98 14.23
CA CYS A 75 -8.82 -5.73 15.65
C CYS A 75 -10.05 -6.54 16.09
N SER A 76 -9.85 -7.82 16.34
CA SER A 76 -10.71 -8.58 17.24
C SER A 76 -10.05 -8.57 18.61
N ASN A 77 -10.75 -7.98 19.61
CA ASN A 77 -10.78 -8.39 21.03
C ASN A 77 -10.21 -7.49 22.15
N ALA A 78 -9.99 -6.17 22.00
CA ALA A 78 -9.62 -5.39 23.22
C ALA A 78 -10.05 -3.93 23.32
N VAL A 79 -10.48 -3.27 22.25
CA VAL A 79 -11.08 -1.92 22.33
C VAL A 79 -12.30 -1.94 21.44
N GLU A 80 -13.44 -1.49 21.98
CA GLU A 80 -14.73 -1.36 21.33
C GLU A 80 -14.56 -1.04 19.84
N SER A 81 -14.76 -2.07 19.02
CA SER A 81 -14.78 -2.00 17.56
C SER A 81 -15.60 -0.77 17.20
N LEU A 82 -14.95 0.21 16.58
CA LEU A 82 -15.52 1.45 16.06
C LEU A 82 -17.00 1.25 15.70
N HIS A 83 -17.89 1.60 16.64
CA HIS A 83 -19.25 1.03 16.76
C HIS A 83 -20.15 1.39 15.56
N ASN A 84 -19.67 2.26 14.68
CA ASN A 84 -20.38 2.75 13.51
C ASN A 84 -19.56 2.55 12.22
N ARG A 85 -19.16 1.30 11.91
CA ARG A 85 -18.59 0.94 10.58
C ARG A 85 -19.40 1.51 9.41
N PRO A 86 -20.75 1.50 9.42
CA PRO A 86 -21.56 2.13 8.37
C PRO A 86 -21.35 3.65 8.28
N ALA A 87 -21.17 4.34 9.42
CA ALA A 87 -20.92 5.78 9.42
C ALA A 87 -19.53 6.11 8.85
N VAL A 88 -18.50 5.32 9.18
CA VAL A 88 -17.16 5.50 8.59
C VAL A 88 -17.18 5.24 7.09
N GLN A 89 -17.90 4.20 6.64
CA GLN A 89 -18.06 3.95 5.21
C GLN A 89 -18.76 5.13 4.53
N SER A 90 -19.86 5.63 5.11
CA SER A 90 -20.54 6.83 4.60
C SER A 90 -19.62 8.06 4.56
N MET A 91 -18.75 8.25 5.55
CA MET A 91 -17.76 9.33 5.52
C MET A 91 -16.72 9.13 4.40
N LEU A 92 -16.24 7.91 4.19
CA LEU A 92 -15.33 7.58 3.08
C LEU A 92 -15.99 7.86 1.72
N ASP A 93 -17.25 7.48 1.56
CA ASP A 93 -18.03 7.72 0.35
C ASP A 93 -18.19 9.24 0.12
N ASN A 94 -18.60 9.99 1.15
CA ASN A 94 -18.73 11.45 1.09
C ASN A 94 -17.41 12.16 0.73
N ILE A 95 -16.28 11.70 1.28
CA ILE A 95 -14.96 12.27 0.95
C ILE A 95 -14.52 11.88 -0.47
N THR A 96 -14.89 10.70 -0.92
CA THR A 96 -14.63 10.24 -2.30
C THR A 96 -15.43 11.08 -3.30
N ASP A 97 -16.70 11.36 -3.00
CA ASP A 97 -17.55 12.23 -3.79
C ASP A 97 -17.02 13.67 -3.81
N ALA A 98 -16.60 14.20 -2.66
CA ALA A 98 -15.96 15.52 -2.57
C ALA A 98 -14.67 15.58 -3.41
N LEU A 99 -13.84 14.51 -3.39
CA LEU A 99 -12.63 14.44 -4.21
C LEU A 99 -12.97 14.46 -5.71
N ILE A 100 -13.97 13.67 -6.14
CA ILE A 100 -14.43 13.65 -7.53
C ILE A 100 -14.97 15.02 -7.95
N TYR A 101 -15.74 15.68 -7.08
CA TYR A 101 -16.24 17.02 -7.29
C TYR A 101 -15.09 18.02 -7.54
N HIS A 102 -14.08 18.06 -6.66
CA HIS A 102 -12.94 18.97 -6.81
C HIS A 102 -12.07 18.66 -8.03
N ILE A 103 -11.96 17.38 -8.42
CA ILE A 103 -11.33 16.99 -9.69
C ILE A 103 -12.13 17.56 -10.87
N GLY A 104 -13.46 17.41 -10.87
CA GLY A 104 -14.37 17.89 -11.92
C GLY A 104 -14.34 19.41 -12.11
N GLN A 105 -14.20 20.18 -11.02
CA GLN A 105 -14.06 21.64 -11.06
C GLN A 105 -12.80 22.12 -11.82
N SER A 106 -11.89 21.23 -12.16
CA SER A 106 -10.71 21.52 -12.98
C SER A 106 -10.99 21.53 -14.49
N GLY A 107 -12.24 21.32 -14.92
CA GLY A 107 -12.64 21.29 -16.34
C GLY A 107 -12.31 19.98 -17.07
N SER A 108 -12.04 18.90 -16.32
CA SER A 108 -11.70 17.59 -16.90
C SER A 108 -12.94 16.80 -17.32
N LEU A 109 -12.90 16.19 -18.51
CA LEU A 109 -13.89 15.22 -18.97
C LEU A 109 -14.01 14.03 -18.00
N VAL A 110 -15.19 13.40 -17.92
CA VAL A 110 -15.48 12.30 -16.96
C VAL A 110 -14.43 11.19 -16.98
N GLN A 111 -13.94 10.79 -18.16
CA GLN A 111 -12.88 9.77 -18.28
C GLN A 111 -11.52 10.23 -17.73
N GLN A 112 -11.22 11.52 -17.80
CA GLN A 112 -10.03 12.10 -17.22
C GLN A 112 -10.16 12.24 -15.69
N GLN A 113 -11.37 12.42 -15.17
CA GLN A 113 -11.65 12.48 -13.74
C GLN A 113 -11.30 11.15 -13.06
N SER A 114 -11.78 10.03 -13.58
CA SER A 114 -11.49 8.70 -13.03
C SER A 114 -9.99 8.35 -13.09
N ARG A 115 -9.31 8.70 -14.20
CA ARG A 115 -7.85 8.54 -14.31
C ARG A 115 -7.10 9.36 -13.25
N ARG A 116 -7.50 10.62 -13.05
CA ARG A 116 -6.89 11.49 -12.04
C ARG A 116 -7.16 10.94 -10.64
N GLN A 117 -8.39 10.54 -10.33
CA GLN A 117 -8.74 9.93 -9.06
C GLN A 117 -7.85 8.72 -8.76
N ALA A 118 -7.70 7.79 -9.71
CA ALA A 118 -6.81 6.64 -9.55
C ALA A 118 -5.36 7.05 -9.30
N GLN A 119 -4.85 8.07 -10.00
CA GLN A 119 -3.51 8.61 -9.76
C GLN A 119 -3.35 9.16 -8.35
N LEU A 120 -4.35 9.87 -7.83
CA LEU A 120 -4.33 10.44 -6.48
C LEU A 120 -4.42 9.36 -5.40
N LEU A 121 -5.29 8.37 -5.58
CA LEU A 121 -5.40 7.24 -4.67
C LEU A 121 -4.13 6.39 -4.64
N LEU A 122 -3.43 6.24 -5.78
CA LEU A 122 -2.15 5.53 -5.83
C LEU A 122 -1.05 6.23 -5.00
N LEU A 123 -1.11 7.56 -4.85
CA LEU A 123 -0.18 8.28 -3.96
C LEU A 123 -0.33 7.82 -2.51
N LEU A 124 -1.54 7.46 -2.08
CA LEU A 124 -1.78 6.98 -0.72
C LEU A 124 -1.02 5.69 -0.43
N SER A 125 -0.87 4.82 -1.44
CA SER A 125 -0.08 3.60 -1.34
C SER A 125 1.41 3.91 -1.10
N HIS A 126 1.98 4.82 -1.89
CA HIS A 126 3.37 5.27 -1.68
C HIS A 126 3.56 5.90 -0.30
N ILE A 127 2.61 6.72 0.14
CA ILE A 127 2.65 7.36 1.46
C ILE A 127 2.60 6.32 2.58
N ARG A 128 1.76 5.29 2.46
CA ARG A 128 1.70 4.18 3.42
C ARG A 128 3.01 3.41 3.46
N HIS A 129 3.59 3.10 2.31
CA HIS A 129 4.89 2.41 2.23
C HIS A 129 6.00 3.21 2.91
N MET A 130 6.13 4.50 2.59
CA MET A 130 7.11 5.38 3.23
C MET A 130 6.86 5.49 4.74
N SER A 131 5.60 5.56 5.17
CA SER A 131 5.24 5.61 6.59
C SER A 131 5.71 4.36 7.33
N ASN A 132 5.55 3.18 6.73
CA ASN A 132 6.01 1.92 7.30
C ASN A 132 7.55 1.90 7.44
N LYS A 133 8.26 2.29 6.38
CA LYS A 133 9.73 2.41 6.39
C LYS A 133 10.21 3.43 7.44
N GLY A 134 9.56 4.60 7.52
CA GLY A 134 9.90 5.64 8.49
C GLY A 134 9.70 5.21 9.94
N MET A 135 8.63 4.46 10.19
CA MET A 135 8.34 3.91 11.51
C MET A 135 9.32 2.81 11.93
N GLU A 136 9.66 1.90 11.02
CA GLU A 136 10.69 0.89 11.24
C GLU A 136 12.05 1.54 11.54
N HIS A 137 12.43 2.56 10.76
CA HIS A 137 13.64 3.33 11.00
C HIS A 137 13.63 4.02 12.38
N LEU A 138 12.51 4.68 12.75
CA LEU A 138 12.37 5.34 14.05
C LEU A 138 12.46 4.33 15.20
N TYR A 139 11.87 3.14 15.05
CA TYR A 139 11.98 2.06 16.02
C TYR A 139 13.43 1.56 16.18
N ASN A 140 14.14 1.37 15.08
CA ASN A 140 15.55 1.00 15.12
C ASN A 140 16.41 2.06 15.81
N MET A 141 16.11 3.35 15.61
CA MET A 141 16.78 4.46 16.32
C MET A 141 16.45 4.47 17.82
N LYS A 142 15.21 4.16 18.21
CA LYS A 142 14.80 3.94 19.62
C LYS A 142 15.62 2.81 20.24
N CYS A 143 15.68 1.63 19.62
CA CYS A 143 16.40 0.47 20.16
C CYS A 143 17.91 0.69 20.29
N LYS A 144 18.51 1.48 19.39
CA LYS A 144 19.92 1.88 19.47
C LYS A 144 20.17 3.02 20.48
N ASN A 145 19.13 3.52 21.17
CA ASN A 145 19.17 4.70 22.04
C ASN A 145 19.78 5.94 21.36
N LYS A 146 19.64 6.07 20.03
CA LYS A 146 20.20 7.19 19.26
C LYS A 146 19.33 8.45 19.31
N VAL A 147 18.03 8.30 19.60
CA VAL A 147 17.06 9.40 19.60
C VAL A 147 16.15 9.28 20.83
N PRO A 148 16.05 10.32 21.68
CA PRO A 148 15.05 10.35 22.74
C PRO A 148 13.65 10.53 22.14
N LEU A 149 12.69 9.74 22.60
CA LEU A 149 11.29 9.85 22.18
C LEU A 149 10.42 10.26 23.37
N TYR A 150 9.50 11.19 23.13
CA TYR A 150 8.48 11.58 24.10
C TYR A 150 7.43 10.48 24.29
N ASP A 151 6.82 10.42 25.47
CA ASP A 151 5.84 9.39 25.85
C ASP A 151 4.72 9.20 24.82
N LEU A 152 4.13 10.29 24.34
CA LEU A 152 3.09 10.25 23.29
C LEU A 152 3.60 9.61 21.98
N LEU A 153 4.81 9.96 21.56
CA LEU A 153 5.40 9.40 20.34
C LEU A 153 5.75 7.92 20.52
N LEU A 154 6.15 7.55 21.73
CA LEU A 154 6.41 6.17 22.11
C LEU A 154 5.13 5.33 22.03
N GLU A 155 4.04 5.84 22.59
CA GLU A 155 2.73 5.20 22.59
C GLU A 155 2.22 4.99 21.15
N MET A 156 2.33 6.02 20.30
CA MET A 156 1.97 5.92 18.88
C MET A 156 2.83 4.90 18.12
N LEU A 157 4.12 4.82 18.44
CA LEU A 157 5.04 3.87 17.80
C LEU A 157 4.77 2.42 18.23
N ASP A 158 4.49 2.20 19.52
CA ASP A 158 4.24 0.88 20.08
C ASP A 158 2.84 0.35 19.70
N ALA A 159 1.84 1.24 19.54
CA ALA A 159 0.52 0.88 19.04
C ALA A 159 0.59 0.15 17.68
N HIS A 160 1.50 0.53 16.79
CA HIS A 160 1.64 -0.11 15.48
C HIS A 160 2.21 -1.55 15.55
N ARG A 161 2.91 -1.92 16.63
CA ARG A 161 3.47 -3.28 16.80
C ARG A 161 2.44 -4.30 17.26
N ILE A 162 1.48 -3.89 18.08
CA ILE A 162 0.40 -4.76 18.58
C ILE A 162 -0.45 -5.32 17.41
N HIS A 163 -0.42 -4.68 16.24
CA HIS A 163 -1.26 -5.00 15.09
C HIS A 163 -0.56 -5.77 13.94
N THR A 164 0.73 -6.11 14.06
CA THR A 164 1.44 -6.93 13.05
C THR A 164 1.78 -8.30 13.66
N PRO A 165 0.95 -9.35 13.51
CA PRO A 165 1.31 -10.67 13.99
C PRO A 165 2.32 -11.29 13.02
N GLY A 166 3.61 -11.27 13.36
CA GLY A 166 4.65 -11.85 12.52
C GLY A 166 6.00 -11.98 13.22
N LYS A 167 6.27 -13.20 13.71
CA LYS A 167 7.54 -13.74 14.27
C LYS A 167 8.09 -13.06 15.53
N VAL A 168 7.59 -13.54 16.67
CA VAL A 168 8.46 -13.67 17.85
C VAL A 168 9.33 -14.91 17.60
N GLU A 169 10.57 -14.71 17.18
CA GLU A 169 11.59 -15.75 17.37
C GLU A 169 11.80 -15.90 18.87
N GLN A 170 11.29 -17.00 19.43
CA GLN A 170 11.66 -17.44 20.77
C GLN A 170 13.17 -17.69 20.78
N VAL A 171 13.92 -16.84 21.45
CA VAL A 171 15.25 -17.17 21.93
C VAL A 171 15.05 -18.15 23.11
N GLN A 172 15.02 -19.44 22.79
CA GLN A 172 15.07 -20.49 23.81
C GLN A 172 16.53 -20.74 24.18
N ALA A 173 16.87 -20.42 25.43
CA ALA A 173 18.16 -20.72 26.03
C ALA A 173 18.41 -22.23 26.01
N LYS A 174 19.51 -22.66 25.39
CA LYS A 174 20.04 -24.03 25.47
C LYS A 174 20.97 -24.13 26.67
N GLU A 175 20.57 -24.90 27.67
CA GLU A 175 21.52 -25.57 28.57
C GLU A 175 21.78 -26.99 28.04
N GLU A 176 23.05 -27.36 27.93
CA GLU A 176 23.51 -28.74 27.73
C GLU A 176 24.01 -29.28 29.08
N PRO A 177 23.96 -30.61 29.31
CA PRO A 177 25.26 -31.29 29.31
C PRO A 177 25.28 -32.70 28.68
N LEU A 178 26.50 -33.01 28.24
CA LEU A 178 27.10 -34.17 27.56
C LEU A 178 27.09 -35.50 28.36
N SER A 179 26.93 -36.67 27.68
CA SER A 179 27.91 -37.79 27.66
C SER A 179 27.46 -39.10 26.96
N THR A 180 28.23 -39.45 25.90
CA THR A 180 28.74 -40.77 25.40
C THR A 180 27.89 -41.94 24.87
N ALA A 181 28.20 -42.27 23.60
CA ALA A 181 28.53 -43.57 22.99
C ALA A 181 27.47 -44.42 22.23
N SER A 182 27.60 -44.33 20.90
CA SER A 182 27.70 -45.41 19.88
C SER A 182 26.47 -46.23 19.42
N THR A 183 26.16 -46.08 18.12
CA THR A 183 26.12 -47.14 17.06
C THR A 183 24.86 -47.11 16.16
N THR A 184 25.10 -46.72 14.90
CA THR A 184 24.41 -47.06 13.62
C THR A 184 22.88 -47.12 13.52
N ASN A 185 22.28 -46.32 12.62
CA ASN A 185 21.70 -46.81 11.35
C ASN A 185 20.99 -45.71 10.54
N THR A 186 21.48 -45.54 9.30
CA THR A 186 20.80 -45.31 8.02
C THR A 186 19.31 -44.93 8.01
N THR A 187 18.97 -43.76 7.47
CA THR A 187 18.22 -43.55 6.20
C THR A 187 17.81 -42.07 6.06
N ASN A 188 18.22 -41.44 4.96
CA ASN A 188 17.83 -40.08 4.57
C ASN A 188 16.60 -40.13 3.67
N THR A 189 15.58 -39.31 3.93
CA THR A 189 14.50 -39.02 2.98
C THR A 189 14.19 -37.53 2.92
N THR A 190 14.67 -36.88 1.86
CA THR A 190 14.19 -35.61 1.30
C THR A 190 13.24 -35.91 0.12
N PRO A 191 12.09 -35.24 -0.02
CA PRO A 191 11.32 -35.32 -1.26
C PRO A 191 11.73 -34.19 -2.20
N THR A 192 12.34 -34.56 -3.32
CA THR A 192 12.60 -33.69 -4.47
C THR A 192 11.44 -33.83 -5.47
N PHE A 193 10.84 -32.70 -5.83
CA PHE A 193 9.91 -32.57 -6.96
C PHE A 193 10.64 -32.86 -8.28
N SER A 194 10.09 -33.72 -9.14
CA SER A 194 10.52 -33.85 -10.52
C SER A 194 9.36 -34.26 -11.44
N ILE A 195 9.19 -33.45 -12.48
CA ILE A 195 8.22 -33.54 -13.58
C ILE A 195 8.82 -34.45 -14.66
N ILE A 196 8.11 -35.52 -15.08
CA ILE A 196 8.37 -36.24 -16.34
C ILE A 196 7.04 -36.82 -16.88
N GLY A 197 6.64 -36.46 -18.10
CA GLY A 197 5.73 -37.27 -18.94
C GLY A 197 6.52 -38.00 -20.04
N PRO A 198 5.90 -38.53 -21.12
CA PRO A 198 4.70 -39.35 -21.22
C PRO A 198 4.99 -40.70 -21.93
N LYS A 199 4.05 -41.68 -21.90
CA LYS A 199 4.05 -42.82 -22.84
C LYS A 199 2.63 -43.26 -23.25
N GLN A 200 2.27 -42.88 -24.47
CA GLN A 200 1.79 -43.67 -25.61
C GLN A 200 0.94 -44.94 -25.36
N GLY A 201 -0.26 -44.95 -25.96
CA GLY A 201 -1.08 -46.13 -26.25
C GLY A 201 -2.18 -45.78 -27.25
N ASN A 202 -2.04 -46.25 -28.49
CA ASN A 202 -2.95 -46.11 -29.63
C ASN A 202 -4.21 -46.97 -29.48
N GLN A 203 -5.35 -46.48 -30.00
CA GLN A 203 -6.16 -47.16 -31.04
C GLN A 203 -7.31 -46.23 -31.50
N ASP A 204 -7.25 -45.86 -32.79
CA ASP A 204 -8.30 -45.93 -33.84
C ASP A 204 -9.73 -45.46 -33.51
N THR A 205 -10.51 -44.79 -34.36
CA THR A 205 -10.45 -44.15 -35.69
C THR A 205 -11.83 -43.48 -35.82
N GLN A 206 -11.94 -42.22 -36.27
CA GLN A 206 -12.83 -41.81 -37.36
C GLN A 206 -12.93 -40.28 -37.53
N LEU A 207 -13.00 -39.91 -38.79
CA LEU A 207 -12.89 -38.60 -39.42
C LEU A 207 -13.98 -37.58 -39.00
N ARG A 208 -13.61 -36.30 -38.94
CA ARG A 208 -14.01 -35.22 -39.90
C ARG A 208 -14.22 -33.85 -39.23
N SER A 209 -13.35 -32.91 -39.59
CA SER A 209 -13.57 -31.44 -39.65
C SER A 209 -13.38 -31.06 -41.15
N PRO A 210 -13.74 -29.89 -41.73
CA PRO A 210 -13.97 -28.58 -41.09
C PRO A 210 -15.09 -27.70 -41.71
N GLY A 211 -15.31 -26.50 -41.16
CA GLY A 211 -15.84 -25.37 -41.94
C GLY A 211 -16.72 -24.36 -41.18
N PRO A 212 -16.38 -23.06 -41.20
CA PRO A 212 -17.14 -21.98 -40.54
C PRO A 212 -18.15 -21.31 -41.50
N GLY A 213 -19.29 -20.86 -40.97
CA GLY A 213 -20.34 -20.14 -41.71
C GLY A 213 -20.57 -18.73 -41.15
N VAL A 214 -20.68 -17.77 -42.07
CA VAL A 214 -20.69 -16.30 -41.91
C VAL A 214 -22.13 -15.75 -42.05
N LEU A 215 -22.35 -14.49 -41.61
CA LEU A 215 -23.45 -13.53 -41.91
C LEU A 215 -24.65 -13.59 -40.92
N GLN A 216 -25.32 -12.50 -40.50
CA GLN A 216 -25.46 -11.15 -41.06
C GLN A 216 -26.07 -10.15 -40.05
N TYR A 217 -25.94 -8.86 -40.40
CA TYR A 217 -26.37 -7.60 -39.78
C TYR A 217 -27.88 -7.39 -39.52
N GLY A 218 -28.20 -6.52 -38.53
CA GLY A 218 -29.35 -5.59 -38.58
C GLY A 218 -29.84 -5.02 -37.23
N PRO A 219 -29.80 -3.69 -37.02
CA PRO A 219 -30.86 -2.95 -36.29
C PRO A 219 -31.25 -1.64 -37.04
N PRO A 220 -32.17 -0.77 -36.55
CA PRO A 220 -33.20 -0.89 -35.49
C PRO A 220 -34.63 -0.55 -35.99
N ARG A 221 -35.65 -0.77 -35.14
CA ARG A 221 -37.00 -0.21 -35.32
C ARG A 221 -37.19 1.00 -34.40
N SER A 222 -37.52 2.13 -35.02
CA SER A 222 -38.02 3.36 -34.43
C SER A 222 -39.53 3.23 -34.21
N ASP A 223 -40.03 3.60 -33.04
CA ASP A 223 -41.39 4.12 -32.85
C ASP A 223 -41.47 4.78 -31.46
N LEU A 224 -41.38 6.11 -31.43
CA LEU A 224 -41.89 6.90 -30.31
C LEU A 224 -42.43 8.24 -30.82
N ASN A 225 -43.62 8.51 -30.32
CA ASN A 225 -44.62 9.46 -30.77
C ASN A 225 -44.31 10.91 -30.41
N LEU A 226 -44.69 11.80 -31.33
CA LEU A 226 -45.56 12.99 -31.15
C LEU A 226 -45.31 13.95 -29.97
N ILE A 227 -44.79 15.14 -30.31
CA ILE A 227 -45.34 16.50 -30.09
C ILE A 227 -46.19 16.74 -28.82
N LEU A 228 -45.64 17.53 -27.89
CA LEU A 228 -46.08 18.90 -27.53
C LEU A 228 -45.01 19.60 -26.67
#